data_AF-A0A496WB52-F1
#
_entry.id   AF-A0A496WB52-F1
#
_cell.length_a   1.000
_cell.length_b   1.000
_cell.length_c   1.000
_cell.angle_alpha   90.00
_cell.angle_beta   90.00
_cell.angle_gamma   90.00
#
_symmetry.space_group_name_H-M   'P 1'
#
loop_
_entity.id
_entity.type
_entity.pdbx_description
1 polymer ?
#
loop_
_entity_poly.entity_id
_entity_poly.type
_entity_poly.pdbx_seq_one_letter_code
_entity_poly.pdbx_strand_id
1 'polypeptide(L)'
;MQNIDTLTEFFGWCSVINIAMLCIATLMLTSMRDFISGIHSKMTGLGQSELSVVYVQYLANYKIAILMLNLVPYIALKLITQVP
;
A
#
# COMPACT_ATOMS: atom_id res chain seq x y z
N MET A 1 -26.73 -10.89 5.39
CA MET A 1 -25.76 -11.49 4.45
C MET A 1 -25.42 -10.57 3.28
N GLN A 2 -26.37 -10.09 2.45
CA GLN A 2 -26.07 -9.22 1.29
C GLN A 2 -25.09 -8.07 1.58
N ASN A 3 -25.27 -7.31 2.67
CA ASN A 3 -24.35 -6.22 3.02
C ASN A 3 -22.95 -6.70 3.44
N ILE A 4 -22.85 -7.87 4.08
CA ILE A 4 -21.55 -8.46 4.47
C ILE A 4 -20.81 -8.93 3.21
N ASP A 5 -21.53 -9.51 2.25
CA ASP A 5 -20.95 -9.95 0.98
C ASP A 5 -20.43 -8.74 0.17
N THR A 6 -21.21 -7.66 0.04
CA THR A 6 -20.77 -6.41 -0.61
C THR A 6 -19.56 -5.78 0.09
N LEU A 7 -19.54 -5.73 1.42
CA LEU A 7 -18.39 -5.22 2.17
C LEU A 7 -17.16 -6.12 1.98
N THR A 8 -17.35 -7.44 1.94
CA THR A 8 -16.26 -8.40 1.72
C THR A 8 -15.63 -8.19 0.34
N GLU A 9 -16.44 -8.02 -0.70
CA GLU A 9 -15.96 -7.71 -2.04
C GLU A 9 -15.24 -6.35 -2.10
N PHE A 10 -15.81 -5.33 -1.45
CA PHE A 10 -15.21 -4.00 -1.38
C PHE A 10 -13.82 -4.04 -0.73
N PHE A 11 -13.69 -4.58 0.49
CA PHE A 11 -12.39 -4.67 1.16
C PHE A 11 -11.42 -5.61 0.43
N GLY A 12 -11.93 -6.63 -0.26
CA GLY A 12 -11.14 -7.49 -1.14
C GLY A 12 -10.49 -6.72 -2.30
N TRP A 13 -11.28 -5.97 -3.06
CA TRP A 13 -10.77 -5.14 -4.16
C TRP A 13 -9.89 -4.00 -3.67
N CYS A 14 -10.23 -3.36 -2.54
CA CYS A 14 -9.35 -2.38 -1.90
C CYS A 14 -7.99 -2.99 -1.53
N SER A 15 -7.95 -4.23 -1.05
CA SER A 15 -6.71 -4.94 -0.74
C SER A 15 -5.89 -5.18 -2.00
N VAL A 16 -6.51 -5.74 -3.06
CA VAL A 16 -5.83 -6.03 -4.33
C VAL A 16 -5.22 -4.78 -4.95
N ILE A 17 -6.01 -3.70 -5.09
CA ILE A 17 -5.56 -2.45 -5.72
C ILE A 17 -4.40 -1.83 -4.92
N ASN A 18 -4.52 -1.76 -3.60
CA ASN A 18 -3.48 -1.14 -2.80
C ASN A 18 -2.20 -1.98 -2.73
N ILE A 19 -2.30 -3.30 -2.69
CA ILE A 19 -1.12 -4.19 -2.77
C ILE A 19 -0.43 -4.00 -4.12
N ALA A 20 -1.19 -3.95 -5.23
CA ALA A 20 -0.63 -3.70 -6.55
C ALA A 20 0.10 -2.35 -6.61
N MET A 21 -0.52 -1.28 -6.08
CA MET A 21 0.10 0.04 -5.97
C MET A 21 1.40 0.00 -5.15
N LEU A 22 1.41 -0.67 -4.00
CA LEU A 22 2.59 -0.82 -3.16
C LEU A 22 3.71 -1.59 -3.90
N CYS A 23 3.37 -2.65 -4.63
CA CYS A 23 4.31 -3.41 -5.44
C CYS A 23 4.91 -2.54 -6.55
N ILE A 24 4.08 -1.80 -7.29
CA ILE A 24 4.52 -0.88 -8.35
C ILE A 24 5.43 0.21 -7.76
N ALA A 25 5.04 0.84 -6.65
CA ALA A 25 5.87 1.83 -5.96
C ALA A 25 7.22 1.25 -5.53
N THR A 26 7.23 0.05 -4.95
CA THR A 26 8.46 -0.64 -4.55
C THR A 26 9.36 -0.92 -5.76
N LEU A 27 8.81 -1.43 -6.86
CA LEU A 27 9.55 -1.72 -8.08
C LEU A 27 10.14 -0.46 -8.71
N MET A 28 9.35 0.63 -8.80
CA MET A 28 9.80 1.91 -9.31
C MET A 28 10.94 2.48 -8.46
N LEU A 29 10.77 2.49 -7.12
CA LEU A 29 11.76 3.06 -6.21
C LEU A 29 13.06 2.24 -6.12
N THR A 30 13.01 0.94 -6.42
CA THR A 30 14.21 0.07 -6.45
C THR A 30 14.88 0.02 -7.81
N SER A 31 14.12 -0.05 -8.91
CA SER A 31 14.66 -0.21 -10.27
C SER A 31 15.02 1.13 -10.93
N MET A 32 14.31 2.20 -10.60
CA MET A 32 14.48 3.54 -11.19
C MET A 32 14.92 4.57 -10.14
N ARG A 33 15.66 4.12 -9.12
CA ARG A 33 16.03 4.92 -7.94
C ARG A 33 16.66 6.26 -8.30
N ASP A 34 17.66 6.28 -9.17
CA ASP A 34 18.43 7.50 -9.48
C ASP A 34 17.58 8.51 -10.26
N PHE A 35 16.74 8.03 -11.18
CA PHE A 35 15.81 8.87 -11.94
C PHE A 35 14.76 9.52 -11.03
N ILE A 36 14.09 8.72 -10.21
CA ILE A 36 13.02 9.20 -9.32
C ILE A 36 13.58 10.11 -8.24
N SER A 37 14.69 9.73 -7.60
CA SER A 37 15.33 10.55 -6.58
C SER A 37 15.87 11.86 -7.15
N GLY A 38 16.35 11.88 -8.40
CA GLY A 38 16.76 13.12 -9.08
C GLY A 38 15.60 14.10 -9.31
N ILE A 39 14.43 13.59 -9.75
CA ILE A 39 13.23 14.43 -9.93
C ILE A 39 12.75 14.97 -8.58
N HIS A 40 12.57 14.09 -7.60
CA HIS A 40 12.06 14.50 -6.29
C HIS A 40 13.06 15.40 -5.54
N SER A 41 14.36 15.19 -5.69
CA SER A 41 15.40 16.07 -5.10
C SER A 41 15.29 17.49 -5.63
N LYS A 42 15.07 17.67 -6.94
CA LYS A 42 14.83 19.00 -7.52
C LYS A 42 13.53 19.63 -7.05
N MET A 43 12.50 18.82 -6.80
CA MET A 43 11.18 19.30 -6.37
C MET A 43 11.13 19.67 -4.89
N THR A 44 11.83 18.93 -4.04
CA THR A 44 11.77 19.10 -2.57
C THR A 44 13.00 19.78 -1.97
N GLY A 45 14.11 19.86 -2.71
CA GLY A 45 15.39 20.34 -2.22
C GLY A 45 16.17 19.33 -1.35
N LEU A 46 15.61 18.14 -1.11
CA LEU A 46 16.24 17.11 -0.28
C LEU A 46 17.35 16.36 -1.04
N GLY A 47 18.38 15.95 -0.32
CA GLY A 47 19.42 15.07 -0.84
C GLY A 47 18.89 13.66 -1.13
N GLN A 48 19.56 12.92 -2.02
CA GLN A 48 19.15 11.55 -2.38
C GLN A 48 19.20 10.57 -1.18
N SER A 49 20.10 10.78 -0.22
CA SER A 49 20.18 9.99 1.02
C SER A 49 18.96 10.22 1.90
N GLU A 50 18.54 11.48 2.07
CA GLU A 50 17.34 11.86 2.82
C GLU A 50 16.08 11.29 2.16
N LEU A 51 15.97 11.42 0.84
CA LEU A 51 14.87 10.85 0.07
C LEU A 51 14.78 9.33 0.20
N SER A 52 15.91 8.63 0.29
CA SER A 52 15.92 7.19 0.48
C SER A 52 15.26 6.78 1.80
N VAL A 53 15.53 7.52 2.88
CA VAL A 53 14.87 7.31 4.18
C VAL A 53 13.37 7.60 4.07
N VAL A 54 12.99 8.73 3.45
CA VAL A 54 11.59 9.10 3.24
C VAL A 54 10.83 8.04 2.45
N TYR A 55 11.43 7.46 1.40
CA TYR A 55 10.79 6.42 0.60
C TYR A 55 10.60 5.12 1.37
N VAL A 56 11.58 4.68 2.15
CA VAL A 56 11.44 3.49 3.00
C VAL A 56 10.34 3.72 4.03
N GLN A 57 10.28 4.91 4.65
CA GLN A 57 9.23 5.26 5.60
C GLN A 57 7.85 5.31 4.95
N TYR A 58 7.75 5.89 3.75
CA TYR A 58 6.51 5.90 2.95
C TYR A 58 6.03 4.48 2.66
N LEU A 59 6.89 3.59 2.18
CA LEU A 59 6.55 2.20 1.90
C LEU A 59 6.14 1.45 3.18
N ALA A 60 6.81 1.70 4.30
CA ALA A 60 6.45 1.09 5.59
C ALA A 60 5.09 1.57 6.09
N ASN A 61 4.84 2.88 6.07
CA ASN A 61 3.56 3.46 6.47
C ASN A 61 2.41 3.01 5.57
N TYR A 62 2.65 2.95 4.25
CA TYR A 62 1.65 2.50 3.30
C TYR A 62 1.32 1.02 3.50
N LYS A 63 2.32 0.16 3.76
CA LYS A 63 2.11 -1.24 4.16
C LYS A 63 1.18 -1.35 5.38
N ILE A 64 1.44 -0.58 6.44
CA ILE A 64 0.61 -0.60 7.66
C ILE A 64 -0.82 -0.15 7.35
N ALA A 65 -1.00 0.91 6.57
CA ALA A 65 -2.33 1.40 6.19
C ALA A 65 -3.14 0.34 5.44
N ILE A 66 -2.52 -0.37 4.49
CA ILE A 66 -3.18 -1.44 3.72
C ILE A 66 -3.57 -2.60 4.64
N LEU A 67 -2.68 -3.00 5.55
CA LEU A 67 -2.96 -4.08 6.49
C LEU A 67 -4.15 -3.71 7.38
N MET A 68 -4.11 -2.53 8.01
CA MET A 68 -5.10 -2.13 9.01
C MET A 68 -6.46 -1.75 8.40
N LEU A 69 -6.47 -1.07 7.26
CA LEU A 69 -7.70 -0.50 6.69
C LEU A 69 -8.36 -1.40 5.64
N ASN A 70 -7.62 -2.33 5.03
CA ASN A 70 -8.14 -3.15 3.94
C ASN A 70 -8.04 -4.65 4.23
N LEU A 71 -6.81 -5.16 4.41
CA LEU A 71 -6.59 -6.61 4.44
C LEU A 71 -7.15 -7.25 5.72
N VAL A 72 -6.90 -6.66 6.89
CA VAL A 72 -7.43 -7.16 8.16
C VAL A 72 -8.97 -7.12 8.18
N PRO A 73 -9.65 -6.02 7.79
CA PRO A 73 -11.10 -6.02 7.64
C PRO A 73 -11.64 -7.05 6.65
N TYR A 74 -10.99 -7.25 5.51
CA TYR A 74 -11.35 -8.30 4.56
C TYR A 74 -11.29 -9.69 5.19
N ILE A 75 -10.18 -10.02 5.87
CA ILE A 75 -10.01 -11.30 6.55
C ILE A 75 -11.07 -11.47 7.64
N ALA A 76 -11.34 -10.43 8.43
CA ALA A 76 -12.37 -10.47 9.46
C ALA A 76 -13.75 -10.81 8.88
N LEU A 77 -14.15 -10.19 7.76
CA LEU A 77 -15.42 -10.47 7.10
C LEU A 77 -15.47 -11.90 6.52
N LYS A 78 -14.37 -12.39 5.94
CA LYS A 78 -14.24 -13.78 5.48
C LYS A 78 -14.37 -14.78 6.62
N LEU A 79 -13.83 -14.48 7.80
CA LEU A 79 -13.98 -15.33 8.97
C LEU A 79 -15.42 -15.33 9.48
N ILE A 80 -16.05 -14.15 9.59
CA ILE A 80 -17.45 -14.02 10.02
C ILE A 80 -18.40 -14.83 9.12
N THR A 81 -18.15 -14.86 7.81
CA THR A 81 -18.99 -15.60 6.85
C THR A 81 -18.72 -17.10 6.80
N GLN A 82 -17.60 -17.57 7.35
CA GLN A 82 -17.25 -19.00 7.41
C GLN A 82 -17.61 -19.68 8.73
N VAL A 83 -17.92 -18.91 9.77
CA VAL A 83 -18.44 -19.45 11.03
C VAL A 83 -19.93 -19.78 10.83
N PRO A 84 -20.35 -21.05 11.06
CA PRO A 84 -21.73 -21.48 10.88
C PRO A 84 -22.72 -20.82 11.85
#